data_AF-A0A7V4J248-F1
#
_entry.id   AF-A0A7V4J248-F1
#
_cell.length_a   1.000
_cell.length_b   1.000
_cell.length_c   1.000
_cell.angle_alpha   90.00
_cell.angle_beta   90.00
_cell.angle_gamma   90.00
#
_symmetry.space_group_name_H-M   'P 1'
#
loop_
_entity.id
_entity.type
_entity.pdbx_description
1 polymer ?
#
loop_
_entity_poly.entity_id
_entity_poly.type
_entity_poly.pdbx_seq_one_letter_code
_entity_poly.pdbx_strand_id
1 'polypeptide(L)' 'MEYKILIKLEDESQASIFKKQLEEFISFLRTGIRPFPFKETCELMKLVIAGIISRQKNGQEIALSEIL' A
#
# COMPACT_ATOMS: atom_id res chain seq x y z
N MET A 1 -16.72 13.56 -3.45
CA MET A 1 -15.29 13.86 -3.25
C MET A 1 -14.49 12.89 -4.10
N GLU A 2 -13.82 13.36 -5.15
CA GLU A 2 -12.97 12.52 -6.02
C GLU A 2 -11.60 12.35 -5.38
N TYR A 3 -11.24 11.13 -4.98
CA TYR A 3 -9.87 10.79 -4.62
C TYR A 3 -9.09 10.52 -5.91
N LYS A 4 -8.51 11.57 -6.50
CA LYS A 4 -7.60 11.42 -7.64
C LYS A 4 -6.26 10.89 -7.12
N ILE A 5 -6.05 9.58 -7.25
CA ILE A 5 -4.73 8.98 -7.03
C ILE A 5 -3.83 9.50 -8.15
N LEU A 6 -3.04 10.54 -7.85
CA LEU A 6 -2.00 11.06 -8.73
C LEU A 6 -0.82 10.10 -8.71
N ILE A 7 -0.91 8.99 -9.45
CA ILE A 7 0.27 8.20 -9.79
C ILE A 7 1.00 9.01 -10.87
N LYS A 8 2.10 9.66 -10.49
CA LYS A 8 3.09 10.15 -11.45
C LYS A 8 3.65 8.91 -12.15
N LEU A 9 3.16 8.63 -13.36
CA LEU A 9 3.79 7.67 -14.25
C LEU A 9 5.04 8.35 -14.81
N GLU A 10 6.15 8.22 -14.10
CA GLU A 10 7.46 8.36 -14.73
C GLU A 10 7.62 7.19 -15.71
N ASP A 11 8.27 7.43 -16.85
CA ASP A 11 8.49 6.48 -17.96
C ASP A 11 9.47 5.35 -17.58
N GLU A 12 9.29 4.75 -16.40
CA GLU A 12 10.04 3.59 -15.94
C GLU A 12 9.35 2.31 -16.40
N SER A 13 10.10 1.47 -17.12
CA SER A 13 9.64 0.11 -17.44
C SER A 13 9.36 -0.68 -16.15
N GLN A 14 8.38 -1.59 -16.18
CA GLN A 14 8.04 -2.47 -15.04
C GLN A 14 9.27 -3.22 -14.48
N ALA A 15 10.21 -3.57 -15.35
CA ALA A 15 11.47 -4.20 -14.96
C ALA A 15 12.36 -3.29 -14.09
N SER A 16 12.38 -1.98 -14.37
CA SER A 16 13.12 -0.98 -13.57
C SER A 16 12.55 -0.87 -12.15
N ILE A 17 11.21 -0.77 -12.04
CA ILE A 17 10.51 -0.67 -10.76
C ILE A 17 10.75 -1.92 -9.91
N PHE A 18 10.61 -3.11 -10.51
CA PHE A 18 10.82 -4.37 -9.79
C PHE A 18 12.28 -4.53 -9.33
N LYS A 19 13.25 -4.16 -10.16
CA LYS A 19 14.67 -4.17 -9.78
C LYS A 19 14.91 -3.28 -8.56
N LYS A 20 14.38 -2.06 -8.56
CA LYS A 20 14.50 -1.12 -7.44
C LYS A 20 13.90 -1.69 -6.15
N GLN A 21 12.72 -2.30 -6.23
CA GLN A 21 12.09 -2.97 -5.07
C GLN A 21 12.95 -4.10 -4.51
N LEU A 22 13.59 -4.91 -5.37
CA LEU A 22 14.51 -5.96 -4.93
C LEU A 22 15.78 -5.38 -4.27
N GLU A 23 16.32 -4.29 -4.81
CA GLU A 23 17.48 -3.60 -4.23
C GLU A 23 17.16 -3.06 -2.83
N GLU A 24 16.00 -2.44 -2.64
CA GLU A 24 15.51 -1.97 -1.34
C GLU A 24 15.33 -3.13 -0.34
N PHE A 25 14.78 -4.25 -0.79
CA PHE A 25 14.62 -5.45 0.03
C PHE A 25 15.97 -6.06 0.45
N ILE A 26 16.94 -6.16 -0.46
CA ILE A 26 18.29 -6.65 -0.15
C ILE A 26 18.97 -5.71 0.86
N SER A 27 18.83 -4.39 0.70
CA SER A 27 19.37 -3.39 1.62
C SER A 27 18.81 -3.58 3.04
N PHE A 28 17.50 -3.82 3.15
CA PHE A 28 16.87 -4.15 4.42
C PHE A 28 17.46 -5.40 5.06
N LEU A 29 17.62 -6.50 4.31
CA LEU A 29 18.19 -7.73 4.86
C LEU A 29 19.63 -7.55 5.38
N ARG A 30 20.42 -6.67 4.74
CA ARG A 30 21.81 -6.39 5.13
C ARG A 30 21.91 -5.47 6.34
N THR A 31 21.03 -4.48 6.44
CA THR A 31 21.14 -3.39 7.42
C THR A 31 20.20 -3.55 8.61
N GLY A 32 19.14 -4.36 8.47
CA GLY A 32 18.02 -4.43 9.41
C GLY A 32 17.10 -3.19 9.39
N ILE A 33 17.39 -2.18 8.56
CA ILE A 33 16.63 -0.94 8.46
C ILE A 33 15.52 -1.11 7.43
N ARG A 34 14.26 -0.98 7.84
CA ARG A 34 13.12 -1.13 6.93
C ARG A 34 13.13 -0.02 5.88
N PRO A 35 12.87 -0.32 4.59
CA PRO A 35 12.87 0.67 3.53
C PRO A 35 11.64 1.58 3.61
N PHE A 36 10.56 1.07 4.21
CA PHE A 36 9.31 1.78 4.44
C PHE A 36 8.82 1.56 5.88
N PRO A 37 8.14 2.54 6.49
CA PRO A 37 7.48 2.37 7.77
C PRO A 37 6.42 1.27 7.71
N PHE A 38 6.43 0.35 8.68
CA PHE A 38 5.42 -0.71 8.77
C PHE A 38 3.99 -0.16 8.93
N LYS A 39 3.85 1.07 9.47
CA LYS A 39 2.58 1.77 9.59
C LYS A 39 1.86 1.91 8.25
N GLU A 40 2.58 2.11 7.15
CA GLU A 40 1.97 2.20 5.81
C GLU A 40 1.34 0.87 5.38
N THR A 41 1.97 -0.26 5.72
CA THR A 41 1.37 -1.59 5.52
C THR A 41 0.08 -1.73 6.31
N CYS A 42 0.04 -1.26 7.57
CA CYS A 42 -1.17 -1.27 8.38
C CYS A 42 -2.30 -0.45 7.72
N GLU A 43 -2.02 0.77 7.28
CA GLU A 43 -3.03 1.61 6.60
C GLU A 43 -3.58 0.95 5.33
N LEU A 44 -2.70 0.35 4.52
CA LEU A 44 -3.12 -0.38 3.32
C LEU A 44 -3.98 -1.59 3.64
N MET A 45 -3.61 -2.37 4.68
CA MET A 45 -4.41 -3.52 5.10
C MET A 45 -5.78 -3.09 5.65
N LYS A 46 -5.86 -1.99 6.41
CA LYS A 46 -7.14 -1.43 6.86
C LYS A 46 -8.05 -1.09 5.69
N LEU A 47 -7.49 -0.47 4.63
CA LEU A 47 -8.22 -0.16 3.40
C LEU A 47 -8.77 -1.42 2.71
N VAL A 48 -7.94 -2.46 2.56
CA VAL A 48 -8.35 -3.73 1.94
C VAL A 48 -9.48 -4.39 2.75
N ILE A 49 -9.33 -4.47 4.07
CA ILE A 49 -10.33 -5.07 4.97
C ILE A 49 -11.64 -4.28 4.92
N ALA A 50 -11.58 -2.94 5.01
CA ALA A 50 -12.75 -2.08 4.93
C ALA A 50 -13.49 -2.24 3.59
N GLY A 51 -12.75 -2.38 2.47
CA GLY A 51 -13.34 -2.65 1.15
C GLY A 51 -14.06 -3.99 1.08
N ILE A 52 -13.48 -5.05 1.69
CA ILE A 52 -14.12 -6.37 1.78
C ILE A 52 -15.43 -6.29 2.59
N ILE A 53 -15.40 -5.64 3.74
CA ILE A 53 -16.58 -5.48 4.61
C ILE A 53 -17.65 -4.63 3.92
N SER A 54 -17.26 -3.51 3.30
CA SER A 54 -18.16 -2.64 2.54
C SER A 54 -18.89 -3.44 1.46
N ARG A 55 -18.17 -4.25 0.68
CA ARG A 55 -18.76 -5.12 -0.35
C ARG A 55 -19.78 -6.10 0.24
N GLN A 56 -19.50 -6.71 1.38
CA GLN A 56 -20.44 -7.62 2.06
C GLN A 56 -21.69 -6.90 2.57
N LYS A 57 -21.57 -5.62 2.90
CA LYS A 57 -22.67 -4.74 3.35
C LYS A 57 -23.28 -3.93 2.21
N ASN A 58 -23.30 -4.46 0.98
CA ASN A 58 -23.88 -3.81 -0.20
C ASN A 58 -23.32 -2.40 -0.48
N GLY A 59 -22.03 -2.20 -0.25
CA GLY A 59 -21.33 -0.94 -0.54
C GLY A 59 -21.45 0.13 0.54
N GLN A 60 -21.88 -0.21 1.76
CA GLN A 60 -21.85 0.73 2.89
C GLN A 60 -20.44 1.25 3.18
N GLU A 61 -20.32 2.51 3.57
CA GLU A 61 -19.05 3.10 4.01
C GLU A 61 -18.61 2.48 5.35
N ILE A 62 -17.31 2.20 5.47
CA ILE A 62 -16.67 1.63 6.66
C ILE A 62 -15.52 2.55 7.08
N ALA A 63 -15.56 3.07 8.30
CA ALA A 63 -14.50 3.93 8.80
C ALA A 63 -13.22 3.11 9.09
N LEU A 64 -12.06 3.58 8.62
CA LEU A 64 -10.79 2.87 8.84
C LEU A 64 -10.40 2.80 10.32
N SER A 65 -10.89 3.71 11.16
CA SER A 65 -10.72 3.67 12.62
C SER A 65 -11.40 2.47 13.28
N GLU A 66 -12.34 1.82 12.60
CA GLU A 66 -13.01 0.60 13.07
C GLU A 66 -12.22 -0.68 12.74
N ILE A 67 -11.13 -0.56 11.96
CA ILE A 67 -10.27 -1.67 11.57
C ILE A 67 -8.96 -1.63 12.37
N LEU A 68 -8.58 -2.78 12.95
CA LEU A 68 -7.41 -2.98 13.83
C LEU A 68 -6.09 -2.46 13.21
#